data_AF-A0A368FVG1-F1
#
_entry.id   AF-A0A368FVG1-F1
#
_cell.length_a   1.000
_cell.length_b   1.000
_cell.length_c   1.000
_cell.angle_alpha   90.00
_cell.angle_beta   90.00
_cell.angle_gamma   90.00
#
_symmetry.space_group_name_H-M   'P 1'
#
loop_
_entity.id
_entity.type
_entity.pdbx_description
1 polymer ?
#
loop_
_entity_poly.entity_id
_entity_poly.type
_entity_poly.pdbx_seq_one_letter_code
_entity_poly.pdbx_strand_id
1 'polypeptide(L)'
;MAEKERCYEEAKRHATEELERCRAHIRQEFEQRRKRSEEAYRAEVEALRQKLDKRLKDLEQAQTDLAVDKFRRLSMDQSIRSRQEREKRMRDMNESTKHVFNKEKKRFSIGAEQMIEQKQMEHREAMRKLALQEQKALQRLEEIVDTIQADGPPSRSTSR
;
A
#
# COMPACT_ATOMS: atom_id res chain seq x y z
N MET A 1 -30.60 -10.57 52.57
CA MET A 1 -30.74 -11.25 51.27
C MET A 1 -30.77 -10.21 50.15
N ALA A 2 -31.67 -9.22 50.20
CA ALA A 2 -31.78 -8.15 49.20
C ALA A 2 -30.52 -7.30 48.95
N GLU A 3 -29.73 -6.96 49.97
CA GLU A 3 -28.51 -6.14 49.79
C GLU A 3 -27.39 -6.89 49.05
N LYS A 4 -27.30 -8.21 49.25
CA LYS A 4 -26.31 -9.06 48.57
C LYS A 4 -26.65 -9.23 47.09
N GLU A 5 -27.94 -9.34 46.77
CA GLU A 5 -28.43 -9.39 45.39
C GLU A 5 -28.21 -8.05 44.66
N ARG A 6 -28.45 -6.91 45.32
CA ARG A 6 -28.14 -5.58 44.74
C ARG A 6 -26.66 -5.40 44.45
N CYS A 7 -25.80 -5.76 45.40
CA CYS A 7 -24.34 -5.68 45.22
C CYS A 7 -23.85 -6.56 44.05
N TYR A 8 -24.43 -7.74 43.89
CA TYR A 8 -24.12 -8.64 42.77
C TYR A 8 -24.55 -8.06 41.41
N GLU A 9 -25.77 -7.51 41.31
CA GLU A 9 -26.26 -6.88 40.08
C GLU A 9 -25.46 -5.63 39.70
N GLU A 10 -25.06 -4.81 40.69
CA GLU A 10 -24.18 -3.66 40.46
C GLU A 10 -22.79 -4.09 39.95
N ALA A 11 -22.21 -5.13 40.54
CA ALA A 11 -20.93 -5.70 40.09
C ALA A 11 -21.02 -6.26 38.66
N LYS A 12 -22.11 -6.94 38.32
CA LYS A 12 -22.36 -7.46 36.97
C LYS A 12 -22.53 -6.35 35.94
N ARG A 13 -23.24 -5.28 36.29
CA ARG A 13 -23.37 -4.09 35.43
C ARG A 13 -22.01 -3.45 35.18
N HIS A 14 -21.23 -3.22 36.24
CA HIS A 14 -19.89 -2.65 36.13
C HIS A 14 -18.98 -3.54 35.26
N ALA A 15 -19.03 -4.86 35.41
CA ALA A 15 -18.26 -5.77 34.58
C ALA A 15 -18.65 -5.66 33.10
N THR A 16 -19.94 -5.50 32.79
CA THR A 16 -20.41 -5.33 31.41
C THR A 16 -19.94 -4.00 30.81
N GLU A 17 -19.99 -2.91 31.59
CA GLU A 17 -19.49 -1.60 31.17
C GLU A 17 -17.98 -1.64 30.86
N GLU A 18 -17.18 -2.30 31.70
CA GLU A 18 -15.75 -2.46 31.46
C GLU A 18 -15.45 -3.32 30.22
N LEU A 19 -16.24 -4.37 29.97
CA LEU A 19 -16.10 -5.18 28.76
C LEU A 19 -16.38 -4.38 27.48
N GLU A 20 -17.42 -3.55 27.49
CA GLU A 20 -17.71 -2.66 26.36
C GLU A 20 -16.61 -1.61 26.16
N ARG A 21 -16.02 -1.07 27.24
CA ARG A 21 -14.85 -0.19 27.17
C ARG A 21 -13.66 -0.91 26.52
N CYS A 22 -13.38 -2.15 26.91
CA CYS A 22 -12.32 -2.96 26.29
C CYS A 22 -12.57 -3.20 24.79
N ARG A 23 -13.80 -3.56 24.40
CA ARG A 23 -14.20 -3.74 22.99
C ARG A 23 -14.00 -2.45 22.18
N ALA A 24 -14.46 -1.32 22.72
CA ALA A 24 -14.32 -0.02 22.09
C ALA A 24 -12.84 0.37 21.93
N HIS A 25 -12.03 0.15 22.97
CA HIS A 25 -10.60 0.44 22.92
C HIS A 25 -9.87 -0.39 21.86
N ILE A 26 -10.14 -1.69 21.76
CA ILE A 26 -9.57 -2.55 20.72
C ILE A 26 -9.90 -2.00 19.32
N ARG A 27 -11.19 -1.71 19.05
CA ARG A 27 -11.61 -1.17 17.75
C ARG A 27 -10.92 0.15 17.42
N GLN A 28 -10.84 1.05 18.40
CA GLN A 28 -10.20 2.36 18.24
C GLN A 28 -8.70 2.23 17.92
N GLU A 29 -7.98 1.35 18.61
CA GLU A 29 -6.56 1.11 18.34
C GLU A 29 -6.34 0.56 16.93
N PHE A 30 -7.16 -0.40 16.49
CA PHE A 30 -7.07 -0.94 15.14
C PHE A 30 -7.47 0.07 14.06
N GLU A 31 -8.45 0.92 14.32
CA GLU A 31 -8.81 2.04 13.43
C GLU A 31 -7.65 3.04 13.28
N GLN A 32 -7.01 3.43 14.39
CA GLN A 32 -5.83 4.30 14.32
C GLN A 32 -4.67 3.66 13.56
N ARG A 33 -4.45 2.34 13.72
CA ARG A 33 -3.43 1.61 12.96
C ARG A 33 -3.76 1.56 11.47
N ARG A 34 -5.03 1.35 11.10
CA ARG A 34 -5.50 1.42 9.70
C ARG A 34 -5.21 2.79 9.10
N LYS A 35 -5.60 3.86 9.81
CA LYS A 35 -5.38 5.25 9.35
C LYS A 35 -3.90 5.54 9.10
N ARG A 36 -3.03 5.21 10.07
CA ARG A 36 -1.58 5.36 9.93
C ARG A 36 -1.01 4.54 8.76
N SER A 37 -1.52 3.33 8.56
CA SER A 37 -1.10 2.46 7.45
C SER A 37 -1.53 3.01 6.09
N GLU A 38 -2.74 3.56 5.97
CA GLU A 38 -3.19 4.22 4.74
C GLU A 38 -2.40 5.48 4.43
N GLU A 39 -2.14 6.32 5.43
CA GLU A 39 -1.34 7.54 5.28
C GLU A 39 0.09 7.22 4.80
N ALA A 40 0.72 6.22 5.43
CA ALA A 40 2.04 5.74 5.02
C ALA A 40 2.03 5.19 3.58
N TYR A 41 1.04 4.36 3.24
CA TYR A 41 0.89 3.82 1.87
C TYR A 41 0.71 4.94 0.83
N ARG A 42 -0.13 5.94 1.10
CA ARG A 42 -0.33 7.08 0.20
C ARG A 42 0.96 7.84 -0.04
N ALA A 43 1.71 8.14 1.03
CA ALA A 43 2.99 8.82 0.94
C ALA A 43 4.02 8.01 0.14
N GLU A 44 4.08 6.68 0.36
CA GLU A 44 4.98 5.79 -0.40
C GLU A 44 4.64 5.74 -1.88
N VAL A 45 3.36 5.63 -2.24
CA VAL A 45 2.91 5.62 -3.64
C VAL A 45 3.17 6.96 -4.31
N GLU A 46 2.93 8.07 -3.63
CA GLU A 46 3.21 9.40 -4.15
C GLU A 46 4.72 9.58 -4.41
N ALA A 47 5.57 9.22 -3.44
CA ALA A 47 7.02 9.25 -3.61
C ALA A 47 7.49 8.34 -4.75
N LEU A 48 6.87 7.16 -4.93
CA LEU A 48 7.16 6.26 -6.04
C LEU A 48 6.78 6.90 -7.38
N ARG A 49 5.60 7.51 -7.50
CA ARG A 49 5.15 8.22 -8.70
C ARG A 49 6.12 9.34 -9.08
N GLN A 50 6.51 10.18 -8.11
CA GLN A 50 7.47 11.25 -8.34
C GLN A 50 8.83 10.72 -8.83
N LYS A 51 9.32 9.60 -8.25
CA LYS A 51 10.55 8.94 -8.71
C LYS A 51 10.44 8.41 -10.14
N LEU A 52 9.30 7.82 -10.49
CA LEU A 52 9.04 7.29 -11.84
C LEU A 52 8.92 8.42 -12.87
N ASP A 53 8.23 9.51 -12.53
CA ASP A 53 8.12 10.70 -13.38
C ASP A 53 9.48 11.33 -13.64
N LYS A 54 10.31 11.46 -12.60
CA LYS A 54 11.69 11.95 -12.75
C LYS A 54 12.49 11.05 -13.69
N ARG A 55 12.43 9.72 -13.48
CA ARG A 55 13.15 8.76 -14.31
C ARG A 55 12.68 8.76 -15.77
N LEU A 56 11.40 9.02 -16.02
CA LEU A 56 10.87 9.19 -17.37
C LEU A 56 11.43 10.44 -18.05
N LYS A 57 11.49 11.56 -17.33
CA LYS A 57 12.11 12.80 -17.83
C LYS A 57 13.59 12.62 -18.13
N ASP A 58 14.31 11.95 -17.24
CA ASP A 58 15.74 11.65 -17.45
C ASP A 58 15.96 10.77 -18.69
N LEU A 59 15.07 9.79 -18.93
CA LEU A 59 15.07 8.95 -20.12
C LEU A 59 14.78 9.76 -21.40
N GLU A 60 13.78 10.63 -21.35
CA GLU A 60 13.42 11.55 -22.45
C GLU A 60 14.59 12.47 -22.82
N GLN A 61 15.27 13.02 -21.82
CA GLN A 61 16.43 13.87 -22.01
C GLN A 61 17.60 13.10 -22.64
N ALA A 62 17.96 11.95 -22.07
CA ALA A 62 19.06 11.12 -22.59
C ALA A 62 18.84 10.68 -24.05
N GLN A 63 17.58 10.39 -24.42
CA GLN A 63 17.22 10.03 -25.79
C GLN A 63 17.26 11.23 -26.73
N THR A 64 16.91 12.42 -26.26
CA THR A 64 17.06 13.67 -27.02
C THR A 64 18.52 13.97 -27.30
N ASP A 65 19.38 13.87 -26.29
CA ASP A 65 20.83 14.11 -26.42
C ASP A 65 21.46 13.10 -27.40
N LEU A 66 21.09 11.81 -27.30
CA LEU A 66 21.53 10.78 -28.24
C LEU A 66 21.08 11.08 -29.68
N ALA A 67 19.85 11.54 -29.86
CA ALA A 67 19.35 11.91 -31.19
C ALA A 67 20.15 13.07 -31.78
N VAL A 68 20.39 14.13 -30.99
CA VAL A 68 21.20 15.29 -31.38
C VAL A 68 22.61 14.88 -31.78
N ASP A 69 23.26 14.02 -30.99
CA ASP A 69 24.60 13.52 -31.29
C ASP A 69 24.65 12.71 -32.59
N LYS A 70 23.64 11.86 -32.83
CA LYS A 70 23.53 11.11 -34.09
C LYS A 70 23.33 12.05 -35.29
N PHE A 71 22.47 13.07 -35.16
CA PHE A 71 22.27 14.08 -36.20
C PHE A 71 23.56 14.86 -36.49
N ARG A 72 24.32 15.23 -35.45
CA ARG A 72 25.60 15.93 -35.59
C ARG A 72 26.62 15.08 -36.34
N ARG A 73 26.76 13.81 -35.97
CA ARG A 73 27.66 12.86 -36.65
C ARG A 73 27.29 12.66 -38.11
N LEU A 74 26.01 12.49 -38.41
CA LEU A 74 25.53 12.32 -39.79
C LEU A 74 25.71 13.57 -40.65
N SER A 75 25.63 14.75 -40.04
CA SER A 75 25.88 16.04 -40.72
C SER A 75 27.36 16.24 -41.05
N MET A 76 28.27 15.72 -40.21
CA MET A 76 29.72 15.78 -40.39
C MET A 76 30.28 14.65 -41.27
N ASP A 77 29.44 13.69 -41.68
CA ASP A 77 29.86 12.55 -42.49
C ASP A 77 30.22 12.97 -43.92
N GLN A 78 31.52 12.99 -44.19
CA GLN A 78 32.10 13.36 -45.49
C GLN A 78 31.94 12.24 -46.55
N SER A 79 31.56 11.02 -46.15
CA SER A 79 31.31 9.93 -47.10
C SER A 79 30.03 10.16 -47.92
N ILE A 80 29.07 10.93 -47.39
CA ILE A 80 27.82 11.27 -48.05
C ILE A 80 28.02 12.53 -48.89
N ARG A 81 28.16 12.37 -50.20
CA ARG A 81 28.39 13.47 -51.14
C ARG A 81 27.11 14.14 -51.64
N SER A 82 25.99 13.40 -51.64
CA SER A 82 24.70 13.92 -52.12
C SER A 82 23.88 14.53 -50.98
N ARG A 83 23.42 15.77 -51.17
CA ARG A 83 22.49 16.45 -50.25
C ARG A 83 21.19 15.66 -50.08
N GLN A 84 20.64 15.14 -51.17
CA GLN A 84 19.40 14.37 -51.16
C GLN A 84 19.55 13.06 -50.38
N GLU A 85 20.70 12.38 -50.53
CA GLU A 85 21.01 11.18 -49.76
C GLU A 85 21.17 11.49 -48.27
N ARG A 86 21.83 12.61 -47.94
CA ARG A 86 21.95 13.07 -46.55
C ARG A 86 20.58 13.35 -45.93
N GLU A 87 19.72 14.09 -46.62
CA GLU A 87 18.36 14.39 -46.17
C GLU A 87 17.50 13.13 -46.02
N LYS A 88 17.68 12.12 -46.88
CA LYS A 88 17.03 10.82 -46.73
C LYS A 88 17.52 10.09 -45.48
N ARG A 89 18.84 9.95 -45.29
CA ARG A 89 19.43 9.30 -44.11
C ARG A 89 19.05 10.00 -42.80
N MET A 90 18.96 11.33 -42.79
CA MET A 90 18.46 12.10 -41.64
C MET A 90 17.02 11.73 -41.28
N ARG A 91 16.14 11.58 -42.27
CA ARG A 91 14.74 11.19 -42.06
C ARG A 91 14.63 9.75 -41.54
N ASP A 92 15.31 8.81 -42.17
CA ASP A 92 15.30 7.39 -41.79
C ASP A 92 15.83 7.21 -40.35
N MET A 93 16.90 7.93 -40.00
CA MET A 93 17.46 7.92 -38.64
C MET A 93 16.51 8.53 -37.61
N ASN A 94 15.82 9.63 -37.96
CA ASN A 94 14.83 10.25 -37.08
C ASN A 94 13.67 9.29 -36.80
N GLU A 95 13.15 8.65 -37.84
CA GLU A 95 12.05 7.70 -37.72
C GLU A 95 12.45 6.46 -36.90
N SER A 96 13.64 5.90 -37.18
CA SER A 96 14.21 4.79 -36.41
C SER A 96 14.39 5.14 -34.93
N THR A 97 14.94 6.33 -34.64
CA THR A 97 15.17 6.80 -33.27
C THR A 97 13.85 7.00 -32.52
N LYS A 98 12.85 7.63 -33.16
CA LYS A 98 11.51 7.79 -32.59
C LYS A 98 10.84 6.44 -32.30
N HIS A 99 10.98 5.46 -33.19
CA HIS A 99 10.40 4.14 -33.00
C HIS A 99 10.98 3.42 -31.77
N VAL A 100 12.31 3.43 -31.64
CA VAL A 100 13.00 2.84 -30.47
C VAL A 100 12.58 3.56 -29.20
N PHE A 101 12.54 4.90 -29.22
CA PHE A 101 12.14 5.70 -28.08
C PHE A 101 10.70 5.40 -27.63
N ASN A 102 9.75 5.33 -28.58
CA ASN A 102 8.36 5.00 -28.27
C ASN A 102 8.20 3.60 -27.67
N LYS A 103 8.97 2.61 -28.15
CA LYS A 103 8.98 1.26 -27.57
C LYS A 103 9.52 1.28 -26.13
N GLU A 104 10.59 2.02 -25.90
CA GLU A 104 11.19 2.12 -24.57
C GLU A 104 10.28 2.86 -23.59
N LYS A 105 9.67 3.96 -24.03
CA LYS A 105 8.67 4.70 -23.25
C LYS A 105 7.48 3.81 -22.89
N LYS A 106 6.95 3.04 -23.85
CA LYS A 106 5.87 2.08 -23.59
C LYS A 106 6.29 1.02 -22.56
N ARG A 107 7.49 0.45 -22.70
CA ARG A 107 8.03 -0.53 -21.74
C ARG A 107 8.17 0.09 -20.34
N PHE A 108 8.64 1.32 -20.27
CA PHE A 108 8.77 2.06 -19.01
C PHE A 108 7.40 2.27 -18.34
N SER A 109 6.40 2.75 -19.09
CA SER A 109 5.04 2.95 -18.56
C SER A 109 4.43 1.66 -18.02
N ILE A 110 4.55 0.55 -18.75
CA ILE A 110 4.06 -0.76 -18.28
C ILE A 110 4.77 -1.18 -16.98
N GLY A 111 6.09 -1.03 -16.92
CA GLY A 111 6.85 -1.36 -15.70
C GLY A 111 6.49 -0.46 -14.51
N ALA A 112 6.24 0.82 -14.76
CA ALA A 112 5.80 1.77 -13.74
C ALA A 112 4.42 1.39 -13.18
N GLU A 113 3.47 1.04 -14.05
CA GLU A 113 2.13 0.57 -13.65
C GLU A 113 2.21 -0.71 -12.82
N GLN A 114 3.01 -1.70 -13.25
CA GLN A 114 3.22 -2.94 -12.51
C GLN A 114 3.79 -2.71 -11.11
N MET A 115 4.75 -1.79 -10.96
CA MET A 115 5.31 -1.44 -9.64
C MET A 115 4.26 -0.83 -8.71
N ILE A 116 3.40 0.05 -9.23
CA ILE A 116 2.31 0.67 -8.45
C ILE A 116 1.26 -0.39 -8.07
N GLU A 117 0.89 -1.26 -9.01
CA GLU A 117 -0.06 -2.35 -8.78
C GLU A 117 0.45 -3.32 -7.72
N GLN A 118 1.73 -3.71 -7.79
CA GLN A 118 2.35 -4.54 -6.76
C GLN A 118 2.26 -3.90 -5.38
N LYS A 119 2.59 -2.59 -5.27
CA LYS A 119 2.48 -1.86 -4.01
C LYS A 119 1.04 -1.81 -3.48
N GLN A 120 0.07 -1.66 -4.38
CA GLN A 120 -1.34 -1.71 -4.01
C GLN A 120 -1.75 -3.10 -3.49
N MET A 121 -1.26 -4.17 -4.10
CA MET A 121 -1.53 -5.55 -3.66
C MET A 121 -0.92 -5.83 -2.28
N GLU A 122 0.33 -5.42 -2.05
CA GLU A 122 1.01 -5.52 -0.75
C GLU A 122 0.22 -4.78 0.35
N HIS A 123 -0.25 -3.56 0.06
CA HIS A 123 -1.06 -2.79 0.99
C HIS A 123 -2.42 -3.46 1.29
N ARG A 124 -3.13 -3.96 0.27
CA ARG A 124 -4.39 -4.70 0.47
C ARG A 124 -4.18 -5.93 1.34
N GLU A 125 -3.07 -6.64 1.19
CA GLU A 125 -2.75 -7.79 2.04
C GLU A 125 -2.46 -7.36 3.48
N ALA A 126 -1.68 -6.29 3.69
CA ALA A 126 -1.43 -5.74 5.02
C ALA A 126 -2.72 -5.33 5.73
N MET A 127 -3.65 -4.67 5.02
CA MET A 127 -4.95 -4.28 5.57
C MET A 127 -5.83 -5.48 5.93
N ARG A 128 -5.81 -6.54 5.11
CA ARG A 128 -6.49 -7.81 5.43
C ARG A 128 -5.92 -8.46 6.69
N LYS A 129 -4.59 -8.48 6.84
CA LYS A 129 -3.93 -9.01 8.05
C LYS A 129 -4.31 -8.21 9.29
N LEU A 130 -4.38 -6.89 9.18
CA LEU A 130 -4.77 -6.01 10.28
C LEU A 130 -6.23 -6.25 10.71
N ALA A 131 -7.14 -6.45 9.76
CA ALA A 131 -8.54 -6.80 10.05
C ALA A 131 -8.66 -8.16 10.76
N LEU A 132 -7.89 -9.17 10.33
CA LEU A 132 -7.85 -10.48 10.99
C LEU A 132 -7.28 -10.38 12.42
N GLN A 133 -6.30 -9.51 12.65
CA GLN A 133 -5.76 -9.28 13.99
C GLN A 133 -6.79 -8.61 14.92
N GLU A 134 -7.57 -7.65 14.41
CA GLU A 134 -8.67 -7.03 15.16
C GLU A 134 -9.72 -8.07 15.56
N GLN A 135 -10.15 -8.90 14.61
CA GLN A 135 -11.11 -9.96 14.88
C GLN A 135 -10.60 -10.94 15.94
N LYS A 136 -9.34 -11.37 15.84
CA LYS A 136 -8.72 -12.25 16.85
C LYS A 136 -8.63 -11.60 18.23
N ALA A 137 -8.32 -10.30 18.30
CA ALA A 137 -8.27 -9.59 19.57
C ALA A 137 -9.66 -9.51 20.24
N LEU A 138 -10.71 -9.27 19.45
CA LEU A 138 -12.09 -9.28 19.95
C LEU A 138 -12.53 -10.67 20.39
N GLN A 139 -12.26 -11.71 19.59
CA GLN A 139 -12.57 -13.10 19.93
C GLN A 139 -11.84 -13.52 21.23
N ARG A 140 -10.57 -13.13 21.39
CA ARG A 140 -9.83 -13.44 22.61
C ARG A 140 -10.43 -12.78 23.85
N LEU A 141 -10.97 -11.57 23.71
CA LEU A 141 -11.71 -10.91 24.78
C LEU A 141 -12.97 -11.69 25.14
N GLU A 142 -13.71 -12.20 24.17
CA GLU A 142 -14.89 -13.04 24.38
C GLU A 142 -14.54 -14.36 25.10
N GLU A 143 -13.48 -15.05 24.67
CA GLU A 143 -12.99 -16.27 25.34
C GLU A 143 -12.64 -16.04 26.82
N ILE A 144 -12.04 -14.89 27.14
CA ILE A 144 -11.74 -14.51 28.53
C ILE A 144 -13.04 -14.32 29.33
N VAL A 145 -14.04 -13.66 28.73
CA VAL A 145 -15.35 -13.46 29.37
C VAL A 145 -16.03 -14.79 29.64
N ASP A 146 -16.05 -15.68 28.66
CA ASP A 146 -16.68 -17.00 28.78
C ASP A 146 -16.00 -17.84 29.86
N THR A 147 -14.66 -17.78 29.96
CA THR A 147 -13.89 -18.48 31.00
C THR A 147 -14.26 -17.96 32.40
N ILE A 148 -14.35 -16.63 32.56
CA ILE A 148 -14.73 -16.00 33.85
C ILE A 148 -16.16 -16.37 34.25
N GLN A 149 -17.07 -16.51 33.28
CA GLN A 149 -18.46 -16.90 33.55
C GLN A 149 -18.60 -18.40 33.84
N ALA A 150 -17.74 -19.25 33.26
CA ALA A 150 -17.71 -20.69 33.50
C ALA A 150 -17.16 -21.06 34.88
N ASP A 151 -16.20 -20.29 35.41
CA ASP A 151 -15.66 -20.41 36.78
C ASP A 151 -16.62 -19.87 37.87
N GLY A 152 -17.92 -20.12 37.70
CA GLY A 152 -18.99 -19.63 38.57
C GLY A 152 -18.80 -19.91 40.07
N PRO A 153 -19.53 -19.20 40.95
CA PRO A 153 -19.27 -19.20 42.39
C PRO A 153 -19.28 -20.63 42.97
N PRO A 154 -18.43 -20.94 43.96
CA PRO A 154 -18.34 -22.28 44.55
C PRO A 154 -19.73 -22.73 44.98
N SER A 155 -20.11 -23.94 44.58
CA SER A 155 -21.35 -24.56 45.04
C SER A 155 -21.36 -24.53 46.56
N ARG A 156 -22.31 -23.81 47.15
CA ARG A 156 -22.55 -23.87 48.58
C ARG A 156 -23.01 -25.29 48.88
N SER A 157 -22.08 -26.11 49.33
CA SER A 157 -22.38 -27.41 49.94
C SER A 157 -23.13 -27.14 51.25
N THR A 158 -24.45 -27.04 51.16
CA THR A 158 -25.32 -27.07 52.33
C THR A 158 -25.61 -28.53 52.66
N SER A 159 -24.60 -29.23 53.18
CA SER A 159 -24.84 -30.49 53.89
C SER A 159 -25.09 -30.14 55.35
N ARG A 160 -26.35 -30.27 55.78
CA ARG A 160 -26.76 -30.41 57.17
C ARG A 160 -26.67 -31.86 57.58
#